data_AF-A0A497JW79-F1
#
_entry.id   AF-A0A497JW79-F1
#
_cell.length_a   1.000
_cell.length_b   1.000
_cell.length_c   1.000
_cell.angle_alpha   90.00
_cell.angle_beta   90.00
_cell.angle_gamma   90.00
#
_symmetry.space_group_name_H-M   'P 1'
#
loop_
_entity.id
_entity.type
_entity.pdbx_description
1 polymer ?
#
loop_
_entity_poly.entity_id
_entity_poly.type
_entity_poly.pdbx_seq_one_letter_code
_entity_poly.pdbx_strand_id
1 'polypeptide(L)' 'MEFYVGTSGWSYFWNKGGSLDWFVANSGLNAVELNASFYRFPFPRMVSSWARKGRDLRWAIKVNRLITHRFRFGS' A
#
# COMPACT_ATOMS: atom_id res chain seq x y z
N MET A 1 9.00 -1.32 -22.64
CA MET A 1 8.95 -1.96 -21.31
C MET A 1 8.53 -0.90 -20.31
N GLU A 2 7.54 -1.17 -19.48
CA GLU A 2 7.06 -0.22 -18.46
C GLU A 2 7.64 -0.60 -17.10
N PHE A 3 8.17 0.38 -16.37
CA PHE A 3 8.80 0.15 -15.06
C PHE A 3 7.98 0.80 -13.95
N TYR A 4 7.76 0.03 -12.88
CA TYR A 4 7.08 0.48 -11.69
C TYR A 4 8.06 0.46 -10.52
N VAL A 5 8.36 1.65 -9.99
CA VAL A 5 9.32 1.86 -8.91
C VAL A 5 8.58 2.49 -7.73
N GLY A 6 8.76 1.90 -6.56
CA GLY A 6 7.96 2.22 -5.39
C GLY A 6 8.59 1.73 -4.09
N THR A 7 7.88 1.97 -2.99
CA THR A 7 8.29 1.61 -1.64
C THR A 7 7.30 0.65 -0.97
N SER A 8 7.75 0.04 0.13
CA SER A 8 6.95 -0.86 0.97
C SER A 8 6.16 -0.04 2.00
N GLY A 9 5.08 0.59 1.53
CA GLY A 9 4.30 1.60 2.24
C GLY A 9 4.74 3.01 1.90
N TRP A 10 4.22 4.00 2.62
CA TRP A 10 4.52 5.42 2.38
C TRP A 10 4.95 6.18 3.65
N SER A 11 4.91 5.56 4.83
CA SER A 11 5.24 6.24 6.09
C SER A 11 6.75 6.22 6.36
N TYR A 12 7.49 7.14 5.73
CA TYR A 12 8.93 7.32 5.90
C TYR A 12 9.26 8.70 6.49
N PHE A 13 10.46 8.84 7.04
CA PHE A 13 10.95 10.09 7.66
C PHE A 13 10.96 11.28 6.68
N TRP A 14 11.16 11.02 5.39
CA TRP A 14 11.14 12.03 4.33
C TRP A 14 9.72 12.35 3.82
N ASN A 15 8.73 11.50 4.14
CA ASN A 15 7.33 11.77 3.78
C ASN A 15 6.69 12.68 4.83
N LYS A 16 6.57 13.97 4.52
CA LYS A 16 6.00 14.95 5.43
C LYS A 16 4.56 14.59 5.83
N GLY A 17 4.36 14.35 7.11
CA GLY A 17 3.07 13.94 7.67
C GLY A 17 2.70 12.48 7.42
N GLY A 18 3.60 11.67 6.84
CA GLY A 18 3.39 10.23 6.62
C GLY A 18 2.14 9.91 5.78
N SER A 19 1.70 10.86 4.95
CA SER A 19 0.42 10.78 4.26
C SER A 19 0.58 10.22 2.85
N LEU A 20 -0.46 9.53 2.36
CA LEU A 20 -0.49 9.06 0.99
C LEU A 20 -0.59 10.24 0.00
N ASP A 21 -1.28 11.32 0.36
CA ASP A 21 -1.41 12.51 -0.49
C ASP A 21 -0.04 13.15 -0.75
N TRP A 22 0.75 13.34 0.31
CA TRP A 22 2.11 13.87 0.15
C TRP A 22 2.99 12.91 -0.65
N PHE A 23 2.90 11.60 -0.40
CA PHE A 23 3.65 10.60 -1.15
C PHE A 23 3.38 10.67 -2.65
N VAL A 24 2.10 10.67 -3.05
CA VAL A 24 1.69 10.75 -4.46
C VAL A 24 2.17 12.06 -5.10
N ALA A 25 2.07 13.18 -4.38
CA ALA A 25 2.42 14.48 -4.92
C ALA A 25 3.94 14.75 -4.99
N ASN A 26 4.76 14.13 -4.14
CA ASN A 26 6.15 14.56 -3.93
C ASN A 26 7.20 13.46 -4.11
N SER A 27 6.86 12.17 -4.06
CA SER A 27 7.88 11.11 -4.09
C SER A 27 8.51 10.89 -5.46
N GLY A 28 7.81 11.25 -6.55
CA GLY A 28 8.19 10.89 -7.91
C GLY A 28 8.06 9.40 -8.24
N LEU A 29 7.51 8.60 -7.31
CA LEU A 29 7.30 7.16 -7.47
C LEU A 29 5.94 6.87 -8.11
N ASN A 30 5.88 5.81 -8.91
CA ASN A 30 4.67 5.39 -9.63
C ASN A 30 4.09 4.07 -9.10
N ALA A 31 4.63 3.54 -8.01
CA ALA A 31 4.16 2.30 -7.40
C ALA A 31 4.22 2.36 -5.87
N VAL A 32 3.38 1.56 -5.21
CA VAL A 32 3.46 1.36 -3.76
C VAL A 32 2.95 -0.02 -3.36
N GLU A 33 3.63 -0.64 -2.40
CA GLU A 33 3.14 -1.85 -1.76
C GLU A 33 2.35 -1.52 -0.48
N LEU A 34 1.11 -1.99 -0.38
CA LEU A 34 0.28 -1.85 0.80
C LEU A 34 0.63 -2.92 1.83
N ASN A 35 1.28 -2.51 2.92
CA ASN A 35 1.66 -3.38 4.04
C ASN A 35 0.61 -3.47 5.15
N ALA A 36 -0.23 -2.44 5.32
CA ALA A 36 -1.17 -2.39 6.44
C ALA A 36 -2.13 -3.60 6.46
N SER A 37 -2.53 -4.06 5.27
CA SER A 37 -3.39 -5.22 5.06
C SER A 37 -2.79 -6.54 5.55
N PHE A 38 -1.46 -6.65 5.59
CA PHE A 38 -0.76 -7.82 6.14
C PHE A 38 -1.11 -8.04 7.61
N TYR A 39 -1.18 -6.94 8.38
CA TYR A 39 -1.38 -7.00 9.82
C TYR A 39 -2.86 -7.00 10.22
N ARG A 40 -3.69 -6.22 9.52
CA ARG A 40 -5.13 -6.04 9.82
C ARG A 40 -5.93 -5.88 8.53
N PHE A 41 -7.14 -6.43 8.49
CA PHE A 41 -8.05 -6.13 7.40
C PHE A 41 -8.44 -4.64 7.42
N PRO A 42 -8.35 -3.94 6.28
CA PRO A 42 -8.73 -2.53 6.20
C PRO A 42 -10.26 -2.39 6.21
N PHE A 43 -10.75 -1.24 6.69
CA PHE A 43 -12.14 -0.87 6.51
C PHE A 43 -12.42 -0.45 5.06
N PRO A 44 -13.63 -0.67 4.52
CA PRO A 44 -13.96 -0.27 3.15
C PRO A 44 -13.67 1.21 2.84
N ARG A 45 -13.94 2.11 3.80
CA ARG A 45 -13.65 3.54 3.66
C ARG A 45 -12.15 3.84 3.48
N MET A 46 -11.27 3.06 4.11
CA MET A 46 -9.82 3.19 3.92
C MET A 46 -9.43 2.79 2.50
N VAL A 47 -9.96 1.66 2.02
CA VAL A 47 -9.73 1.17 0.65
C VAL A 47 -10.20 2.19 -0.38
N SER A 48 -11.41 2.73 -0.24
CA SER A 48 -11.92 3.77 -1.15
C SER A 48 -11.07 5.05 -1.13
N SER A 49 -10.57 5.45 0.05
CA SER A 49 -9.66 6.59 0.18
C SER A 49 -8.33 6.36 -0.54
N TRP A 50 -7.72 5.17 -0.37
CA TRP A 50 -6.48 4.80 -1.05
C TRP A 50 -6.65 4.71 -2.57
N ALA A 51 -7.70 4.03 -3.03
CA ALA A 51 -8.00 3.90 -4.46
C ALA A 51 -8.21 5.27 -5.13
N ARG A 52 -8.87 6.22 -4.44
CA ARG A 52 -9.05 7.57 -4.95
C ARG A 52 -7.75 8.38 -4.96
N LYS A 53 -6.99 8.34 -3.87
CA LYS A 53 -5.78 9.16 -3.69
C LYS A 53 -4.59 8.67 -4.52
N GLY A 54 -4.38 7.36 -4.57
CA GLY A 54 -3.31 6.74 -5.36
C GLY A 54 -3.84 6.10 -6.65
N ARG A 55 -4.83 6.73 -7.30
CA ARG A 55 -5.39 6.26 -8.58
C ARG A 55 -4.32 6.10 -9.68
N ASP A 56 -3.27 6.92 -9.60
CA ASP A 56 -2.17 6.98 -10.55
C ASP A 56 -0.97 6.09 -10.12
N LEU A 57 -1.09 5.35 -9.01
CA LEU A 57 -0.08 4.41 -8.54
C LEU A 57 -0.41 2.99 -8.97
N ARG A 58 0.63 2.21 -9.27
CA ARG A 58 0.55 0.75 -9.32
C ARG A 58 0.59 0.18 -7.90
N TRP A 59 -0.44 -0.57 -7.53
CA TRP A 59 -0.55 -1.15 -6.19
C TRP A 59 -0.08 -2.60 -6.16
N ALA A 60 0.74 -2.93 -5.16
CA ALA A 60 1.00 -4.31 -4.74
C ALA A 60 0.41 -4.52 -3.34
N ILE A 61 -0.54 -5.44 -3.17
CA ILE A 61 -1.25 -5.59 -1.89
C ILE A 61 -0.73 -6.80 -1.12
N LYS A 62 -0.16 -6.60 0.07
CA LYS A 62 0.18 -7.73 0.93
C LYS A 62 -1.07 -8.37 1.51
N VAL A 63 -1.29 -9.63 1.16
CA VAL A 63 -2.38 -10.44 1.70
C VAL A 63 -2.19 -10.64 3.22
N ASN A 64 -3.30 -10.66 3.96
CA ASN A 64 -3.28 -10.73 5.42
C ASN A 64 -2.49 -11.96 5.94
N ARG A 65 -1.73 -11.78 7.02
CA ARG A 65 -0.93 -12.83 7.66
C ARG A 65 -1.75 -14.02 8.15
N LEU A 66 -3.04 -13.83 8.44
CA LEU A 66 -3.93 -14.94 8.77
C LEU A 66 -4.00 -15.94 7.61
N ILE A 67 -4.03 -15.45 6.38
CA ILE A 67 -4.07 -16.29 5.18
C ILE A 67 -2.70 -16.88 4.87
N THR A 68 -1.65 -16.06 4.88
CA THR A 68 -0.34 -16.46 4.37
C THR A 68 0.54 -17.17 5.39
N HIS A 69 0.37 -16.91 6.69
CA HIS A 69 1.25 -17.41 7.75
C HIS A 69 0.53 -18.27 8.79
N ARG A 70 -0.72 -17.97 9.15
CA ARG A 70 -1.41 -18.68 10.24
C ARG A 70 -2.21 -19.88 9.77
N PHE A 71 -3.22 -19.64 8.92
CA PHE A 71 -4.17 -20.66 8.51
C PHE A 71 -3.82 -21.35 7.20
N ARG A 72 -2.86 -20.80 6.43
CA ARG A 72 -2.28 -21.34 5.18
C ARG A 72 -3.24 -22.28 4.44
N PHE A 73 -3.99 -21.78 3.45
CA PHE A 73 -4.95 -22.59 2.66
C PHE A 73 -4.39 -23.99 2.34
N GLY A 74 -4.83 -25.03 3.05
CA GLY A 74 -4.38 -26.40 2.85
C GLY A 74 -3.73 -27.12 4.04
N SER A 75 -3.97 -26.71 5.29
CA SER A 75 -3.84 -27.64 6.43
C SER A 75 -5.09 -28.50 6.56
#